data_AF-A0A969F4N6-F1
#
_entry.id   AF-A0A969F4N6-F1
#
_cell.length_a   1.000
_cell.length_b   1.000
_cell.length_c   1.000
_cell.angle_alpha   90.00
_cell.angle_beta   90.00
_cell.angle_gamma   90.00
#
_symmetry.space_group_name_H-M   'P 1'
#
loop_
_entity.id
_entity.type
_entity.pdbx_description
1 polymer ?
#
loop_
_entity_poly.entity_id
_entity_poly.type
_entity_poly.pdbx_seq_one_letter_code
_entity_poly.pdbx_strand_id
1 'polypeptide(L)'
;MVLKQADLDPLTINLTQRLFTPPPFESSVNATFGNEITLLGYSLNATNEPGTYTLTLIWQAEQLPATDYTMFVHLLQPDGSCTPCVWQQDSMPQQGQYPTTRWQIGEVVIDSYQIVIPAETPPGIFPLEIGIYIAENGRRLQATLPNGTSSDALLLQPLTIDSYQLSIVIDFCHGITA
;
A
#
# COMPACT_ATOMS: atom_id res chain seq x y z
N MET A 1 1.47 10.29 -57.85
CA MET A 1 1.52 10.53 -56.39
C MET A 1 0.83 9.35 -55.73
N VAL A 2 1.58 8.47 -55.05
CA VAL A 2 1.05 7.25 -54.44
C VAL A 2 0.87 7.53 -52.95
N LEU A 3 -0.37 7.40 -52.45
CA LEU A 3 -0.66 7.47 -51.02
C LEU A 3 -0.14 6.19 -50.37
N LYS A 4 0.78 6.31 -49.40
CA LYS A 4 1.09 5.21 -48.50
C LYS A 4 -0.02 5.16 -47.46
N GLN A 5 -0.84 4.11 -47.52
CA GLN A 5 -1.71 3.76 -46.42
C GLN A 5 -0.83 3.15 -45.32
N ALA A 6 -0.83 3.76 -44.14
CA ALA A 6 -0.22 3.17 -42.97
C ALA A 6 -1.20 2.13 -42.43
N ASP A 7 -0.83 0.86 -42.50
CA ASP A 7 -1.53 -0.17 -41.73
C ASP A 7 -1.23 0.08 -40.25
N LEU A 8 -2.29 0.31 -39.48
CA LEU A 8 -2.21 0.33 -38.03
C LEU A 8 -2.42 -1.09 -37.54
N ASP A 9 -1.52 -1.56 -36.68
CA ASP A 9 -1.66 -2.85 -36.02
C ASP A 9 -2.99 -2.92 -35.24
N PRO A 10 -3.60 -4.11 -35.11
CA PRO A 10 -4.86 -4.26 -34.40
C PRO A 10 -4.74 -3.83 -32.94
N LEU A 11 -5.66 -2.95 -32.51
CA LEU A 11 -5.80 -2.55 -31.12
C LEU A 11 -6.19 -3.78 -30.27
N THR A 12 -5.30 -4.20 -29.37
CA THR A 12 -5.62 -5.23 -28.38
C THR A 12 -6.28 -4.56 -27.18
N ILE A 13 -7.58 -4.82 -26.98
CA ILE A 13 -8.31 -4.37 -25.79
C ILE A 13 -8.15 -5.43 -24.71
N ASN A 14 -7.30 -5.16 -23.71
CA ASN A 14 -7.26 -5.96 -22.49
C ASN A 14 -8.40 -5.52 -21.58
N LEU A 15 -9.39 -6.38 -21.40
CA LEU A 15 -10.46 -6.14 -20.43
C LEU A 15 -9.88 -6.21 -19.02
N THR A 16 -10.09 -5.15 -18.22
CA THR A 16 -9.81 -5.19 -16.79
C THR A 16 -10.76 -6.18 -16.13
N GLN A 17 -10.22 -7.30 -15.63
CA GLN A 17 -11.00 -8.24 -14.84
C GLN A 17 -11.34 -7.60 -13.50
N ARG A 18 -12.63 -7.35 -13.26
CA ARG A 18 -13.13 -6.80 -12.00
C ARG A 18 -13.44 -7.92 -11.03
N LEU A 19 -13.08 -7.72 -9.76
CA LEU A 19 -13.43 -8.63 -8.67
C LEU A 19 -14.58 -8.01 -7.88
N PHE A 20 -15.50 -8.84 -7.39
CA PHE A 20 -16.62 -8.41 -6.53
C PHE A 20 -16.73 -9.26 -5.26
N THR A 21 -15.95 -10.35 -5.21
CA THR A 21 -15.79 -11.19 -4.03
C THR A 21 -14.38 -10.97 -3.53
N PRO A 22 -14.19 -10.54 -2.27
CA PRO A 22 -12.85 -10.33 -1.75
C PRO A 22 -12.11 -11.66 -1.64
N PRO A 23 -10.80 -11.69 -2.00
CA PRO A 23 -9.97 -12.84 -1.68
C PRO A 23 -9.81 -12.95 -0.16
N PRO A 24 -9.34 -14.10 0.35
CA PRO A 24 -8.96 -14.20 1.76
C PRO A 24 -7.88 -13.18 2.14
N PHE A 25 -8.01 -12.61 3.33
CA PHE A 25 -7.04 -11.72 3.97
C PHE A 25 -6.93 -12.07 5.46
N GLU A 26 -5.83 -11.70 6.09
CA GLU A 26 -5.49 -12.14 7.46
C GLU A 26 -6.17 -11.28 8.54
N SER A 27 -6.25 -9.98 8.30
CA SER A 27 -6.74 -8.99 9.27
C SER A 27 -7.91 -8.21 8.70
N SER A 28 -9.04 -8.18 9.43
CA SER A 28 -10.21 -7.40 9.05
C SER A 28 -10.16 -5.98 9.64
N VAL A 29 -10.60 -5.00 8.88
CA VAL A 29 -10.61 -3.57 9.28
C VAL A 29 -12.03 -3.00 9.16
N ASN A 30 -12.65 -3.11 7.99
CA ASN A 30 -13.97 -2.55 7.64
C ASN A 30 -14.12 -1.05 7.94
N ALA A 31 -13.10 -0.27 7.60
CA ALA A 31 -13.15 1.19 7.78
C ALA A 31 -13.50 1.88 6.46
N THR A 32 -14.46 2.79 6.50
CA THR A 32 -14.93 3.51 5.32
C THR A 32 -14.31 4.91 5.25
N PHE A 33 -13.74 5.24 4.10
CA PHE A 33 -13.14 6.53 3.77
C PHE A 33 -14.11 7.37 2.94
N GLY A 34 -14.45 8.55 3.45
CA GLY A 34 -15.32 9.50 2.74
C GLY A 34 -16.72 8.97 2.41
N ASN A 35 -17.15 7.87 3.03
CA ASN A 35 -18.36 7.11 2.68
C ASN A 35 -18.37 6.54 1.23
N GLU A 36 -17.20 6.44 0.58
CA GLU A 36 -17.06 5.99 -0.81
C GLU A 36 -16.27 4.69 -0.95
N ILE A 37 -15.19 4.53 -0.18
CA ILE A 37 -14.26 3.40 -0.29
C ILE A 37 -14.05 2.77 1.08
N THR A 38 -14.22 1.46 1.20
CA THR A 38 -13.97 0.71 2.42
C THR A 38 -12.66 -0.07 2.32
N LEU A 39 -11.81 0.03 3.34
CA LEU A 39 -10.76 -0.95 3.58
C LEU A 39 -11.38 -2.17 4.28
N LEU A 40 -11.59 -3.26 3.54
CA LEU A 40 -12.15 -4.49 4.10
C LEU A 40 -11.17 -5.16 5.07
N GLY A 41 -9.90 -5.19 4.68
CA GLY A 41 -8.85 -5.86 5.43
C GLY A 41 -7.52 -5.82 4.72
N TYR A 42 -6.54 -6.52 5.29
CA TYR A 42 -5.20 -6.63 4.76
C TYR A 42 -4.51 -7.93 5.16
N SER A 43 -3.42 -8.24 4.45
CA SER A 43 -2.42 -9.24 4.84
C SER A 43 -1.05 -8.58 4.86
N LEU A 44 -0.22 -8.93 5.84
CA LEU A 44 1.12 -8.36 6.00
C LEU A 44 2.12 -9.48 6.26
N ASN A 45 2.90 -9.79 5.23
CA ASN A 45 3.77 -10.96 5.22
C ASN A 45 5.23 -10.56 5.02
N ALA A 46 6.13 -11.12 5.83
CA ALA A 46 7.56 -11.06 5.53
C ALA A 46 7.85 -11.82 4.23
N THR A 47 8.76 -11.30 3.41
CA THR A 47 9.23 -11.99 2.22
C THR A 47 10.44 -12.88 2.53
N ASN A 48 10.99 -13.55 1.52
CA ASN A 48 12.26 -14.27 1.66
C ASN A 48 13.47 -13.33 1.73
N GLU A 49 13.30 -12.05 1.38
CA GLU A 49 14.33 -11.03 1.50
C GLU A 49 14.29 -10.42 2.90
N PRO A 50 15.41 -10.45 3.67
CA PRO A 50 15.46 -9.89 5.02
C PRO A 50 15.08 -8.40 5.01
N GLY A 51 14.23 -8.01 5.97
CA GLY A 51 13.75 -6.63 6.09
C GLY A 51 12.76 -6.20 5.01
N THR A 52 12.28 -7.11 4.15
CA THR A 52 11.27 -6.80 3.14
C THR A 52 9.93 -7.46 3.49
N TYR A 53 8.85 -6.68 3.46
CA TYR A 53 7.49 -7.11 3.73
C TYR A 53 6.57 -6.78 2.57
N THR A 54 5.62 -7.67 2.29
CA THR A 54 4.50 -7.41 1.39
C THR A 54 3.26 -7.06 2.21
N LEU A 55 2.77 -5.83 2.05
CA LEU A 55 1.46 -5.41 2.52
C LEU A 55 0.47 -5.52 1.36
N THR A 56 -0.61 -6.26 1.55
CA THR A 56 -1.72 -6.35 0.60
C THR A 56 -2.97 -5.77 1.24
N LEU A 57 -3.48 -4.69 0.69
CA LEU A 57 -4.71 -4.02 1.09
C LEU A 57 -5.87 -4.47 0.21
N ILE A 58 -7.01 -4.75 0.82
CA ILE A 58 -8.24 -5.17 0.14
C ILE A 58 -9.27 -4.05 0.27
N TRP A 59 -9.44 -3.29 -0.80
CA TRP A 59 -10.37 -2.19 -0.88
C TRP A 59 -11.67 -2.61 -1.54
N GLN A 60 -12.77 -1.96 -1.19
CA GLN A 60 -14.05 -2.07 -1.88
C GLN A 60 -14.65 -0.69 -2.13
N ALA A 61 -15.14 -0.46 -3.34
CA ALA A 61 -15.94 0.72 -3.64
C ALA A 61 -17.38 0.51 -3.12
N GLU A 62 -17.80 1.31 -2.15
CA GLU A 62 -19.20 1.36 -1.69
C GLU A 62 -20.07 2.18 -2.66
N GLN A 63 -19.44 3.15 -3.30
CA GLN A 63 -20.02 4.03 -4.31
C GLN A 63 -19.02 4.17 -5.48
N LEU A 64 -19.45 4.82 -6.57
CA LEU A 64 -18.50 5.26 -7.58
C LEU A 64 -17.60 6.36 -6.97
N PRO A 65 -16.28 6.15 -6.86
CA PRO A 65 -15.40 7.16 -6.28
C PRO A 65 -15.47 8.47 -7.06
N ALA A 66 -15.63 9.59 -6.35
CA ALA A 66 -15.92 10.88 -6.97
C ALA A 66 -14.72 11.49 -7.72
N THR A 67 -13.51 11.07 -7.38
CA THR A 67 -12.26 11.52 -7.99
C THR A 67 -11.18 10.45 -7.88
N ASP A 68 -10.02 10.72 -8.49
CA ASP A 68 -8.86 9.86 -8.39
C ASP A 68 -8.12 10.15 -7.08
N TYR A 69 -8.22 9.21 -6.15
CA TYR A 69 -7.61 9.32 -4.85
C TYR A 69 -6.21 8.71 -4.84
N THR A 70 -5.36 9.29 -4.00
CA THR A 70 -4.05 8.72 -3.66
C THR A 70 -4.15 8.01 -2.32
N MET A 71 -3.73 6.74 -2.31
CA MET A 71 -3.55 5.95 -1.10
C MET A 71 -2.14 6.24 -0.58
N PHE A 72 -2.01 6.54 0.71
CA PHE A 72 -0.71 6.61 1.37
C PHE A 72 -0.56 5.44 2.33
N VAL A 73 0.66 4.89 2.37
CA VAL A 73 1.10 3.88 3.32
C VAL A 73 2.43 4.33 3.91
N HIS A 74 2.43 4.64 5.20
CA HIS A 74 3.56 5.21 5.90
C HIS A 74 3.99 4.29 7.04
N LEU A 75 5.26 3.93 7.07
CA LEU A 75 5.90 3.33 8.23
C LEU A 75 6.54 4.45 9.05
N LEU A 76 5.90 4.77 10.16
CA LEU A 76 6.27 5.88 11.03
C LEU A 76 7.47 5.52 11.90
N GLN A 77 8.12 6.54 12.45
CA GLN A 77 9.09 6.36 13.54
C GLN A 77 8.39 5.81 14.80
N PRO A 78 9.14 5.24 15.76
CA PRO A 78 8.54 4.71 17.00
C PRO A 78 7.79 5.76 17.83
N ASP A 79 8.13 7.05 17.68
CA ASP A 79 7.44 8.17 18.31
C ASP A 79 6.18 8.64 17.55
N GLY A 80 5.86 8.00 16.42
CA GLY A 80 4.73 8.32 15.55
C GLY A 80 5.01 9.45 14.55
N SER A 81 6.24 9.94 14.45
CA SER A 81 6.60 10.98 13.48
C SER A 81 6.85 10.42 12.07
N CYS A 82 6.64 11.27 11.07
CA CYS A 82 6.99 11.03 9.66
C CYS A 82 7.85 12.17 9.11
N THR A 83 8.96 12.48 9.78
CA THR A 83 9.85 13.58 9.34
C THR A 83 11.32 13.30 9.70
N PRO A 84 11.96 12.31 9.05
CA PRO A 84 11.43 11.44 8.00
C PRO A 84 10.69 10.20 8.55
N CYS A 85 9.73 9.69 7.78
CA CYS A 85 9.23 8.31 7.95
C CYS A 85 10.38 7.30 7.78
N VAL A 86 10.24 6.10 8.35
CA VAL A 86 11.15 4.98 8.06
C VAL A 86 10.99 4.53 6.62
N TRP A 87 9.74 4.44 6.16
CA TRP A 87 9.38 4.12 4.79
C TRP A 87 8.04 4.79 4.47
N GLN A 88 7.83 5.19 3.21
CA GLN A 88 6.54 5.72 2.77
C GLN A 88 6.32 5.47 1.29
N GLN A 89 5.06 5.28 0.90
CA GLN A 89 4.65 5.31 -0.49
C GLN A 89 3.25 5.93 -0.62
N ASP A 90 3.13 6.83 -1.57
CA ASP A 90 1.90 7.50 -1.95
C ASP A 90 1.64 7.22 -3.44
N SER A 91 0.53 6.54 -3.75
CA SER A 91 0.17 6.25 -5.13
C SER A 91 -1.33 6.03 -5.30
N MET A 92 -1.83 6.22 -6.52
CA MET A 92 -3.10 5.58 -6.88
C MET A 92 -2.95 4.05 -6.77
N PRO A 93 -4.06 3.32 -6.58
CA PRO A 93 -4.04 1.87 -6.43
C PRO A 93 -3.31 1.15 -7.58
N GLN A 94 -2.76 -0.02 -7.26
CA GLN A 94 -2.01 -0.88 -8.18
C GLN A 94 -0.80 -0.14 -8.80
N GLN A 95 0.02 0.48 -7.96
CA GLN A 95 1.23 1.19 -8.37
C GLN A 95 0.95 2.30 -9.41
N GLY A 96 -0.12 3.05 -9.21
CA GLY A 96 -0.51 4.13 -10.11
C GLY A 96 -1.30 3.70 -11.35
N GLN A 97 -1.59 2.40 -11.52
CA GLN A 97 -2.18 1.88 -12.76
C GLN A 97 -3.70 1.78 -12.74
N TYR A 98 -4.33 1.86 -11.55
CA TYR A 98 -5.78 1.72 -11.44
C TYR A 98 -6.43 2.86 -10.64
N PRO A 99 -6.67 4.02 -11.30
CA PRO A 99 -7.32 5.18 -10.70
C PRO A 99 -8.69 4.85 -10.12
N THR A 100 -9.02 5.43 -8.96
CA THR A 100 -10.26 5.10 -8.22
C THR A 100 -11.53 5.47 -8.98
N THR A 101 -11.51 6.46 -9.88
CA THR A 101 -12.68 6.77 -10.73
C THR A 101 -13.07 5.63 -11.68
N ARG A 102 -12.19 4.64 -11.90
CA ARG A 102 -12.51 3.46 -12.73
C ARG A 102 -13.26 2.36 -11.98
N TRP A 103 -13.25 2.40 -10.65
CA TRP A 103 -13.86 1.39 -9.81
C TRP A 103 -15.38 1.41 -9.97
N GLN A 104 -16.02 0.25 -9.86
CA GLN A 104 -17.47 0.13 -9.81
C GLN A 104 -17.98 -0.07 -8.40
N ILE A 105 -19.26 0.22 -8.19
CA ILE A 105 -19.96 -0.11 -6.95
C ILE A 105 -19.82 -1.62 -6.67
N GLY A 106 -19.36 -1.95 -5.48
CA GLY A 106 -19.07 -3.30 -5.00
C GLY A 106 -17.76 -3.90 -5.50
N GLU A 107 -17.03 -3.23 -6.41
CA GLU A 107 -15.76 -3.71 -6.92
C GLU A 107 -14.72 -3.81 -5.80
N VAL A 108 -14.04 -4.94 -5.74
CA VAL A 108 -12.92 -5.20 -4.86
C VAL A 108 -11.62 -4.96 -5.60
N VAL A 109 -10.75 -4.15 -5.02
CA VAL A 109 -9.42 -3.85 -5.56
C VAL A 109 -8.36 -4.31 -4.58
N ILE A 110 -7.48 -5.16 -5.08
CA ILE A 110 -6.29 -5.65 -4.39
C ILE A 110 -5.16 -4.68 -4.72
N ASP A 111 -4.52 -4.15 -3.68
CA ASP A 111 -3.44 -3.17 -3.80
C ASP A 111 -2.25 -3.60 -2.94
N SER A 112 -1.06 -3.70 -3.54
CA SER A 112 0.11 -4.33 -2.90
C SER A 112 1.31 -3.40 -2.86
N TYR A 113 1.96 -3.38 -1.69
CA TYR A 113 3.11 -2.54 -1.37
C TYR A 113 4.27 -3.39 -0.90
N GLN A 114 5.48 -3.09 -1.39
CA GLN A 114 6.73 -3.68 -0.91
C GLN A 114 7.38 -2.70 0.06
N ILE A 115 7.33 -3.03 1.34
CA ILE A 115 7.94 -2.25 2.41
C ILE A 115 9.35 -2.80 2.60
N VAL A 116 10.36 -1.98 2.29
CA VAL A 116 11.77 -2.32 2.46
C VAL A 116 12.31 -1.52 3.63
N ILE A 117 12.69 -2.20 4.71
CA ILE A 117 13.25 -1.59 5.90
C ILE A 117 14.72 -1.21 5.65
N PRO A 118 15.12 0.07 5.82
CA PRO A 118 16.51 0.47 5.73
C PRO A 118 17.39 -0.30 6.73
N ALA A 119 18.58 -0.74 6.31
CA ALA A 119 19.44 -1.62 7.10
C ALA A 119 19.92 -0.98 8.43
N GLU A 120 19.99 0.34 8.47
CA GLU A 120 20.34 1.13 9.64
C GLU A 120 19.18 1.34 10.63
N THR A 121 17.98 0.83 10.33
CA THR A 121 16.80 0.97 11.20
C THR A 121 17.02 0.19 12.50
N PRO A 122 17.04 0.85 13.67
CA PRO A 122 17.21 0.16 14.94
C PRO A 122 16.03 -0.77 15.24
N PRO A 123 16.25 -1.82 16.06
CA PRO A 123 15.15 -2.64 16.55
C PRO A 123 14.11 -1.80 17.30
N GLY A 124 12.83 -2.11 17.11
CA GLY A 124 11.73 -1.34 17.68
C GLY A 124 10.36 -1.72 17.13
N ILE A 125 9.34 -1.00 17.59
CA ILE A 125 7.96 -1.13 17.14
C ILE A 125 7.62 0.13 16.33
N PHE A 126 7.27 -0.07 15.07
CA PHE A 126 7.07 0.99 14.10
C PHE A 126 5.60 1.00 13.65
N PRO A 127 4.84 2.08 13.93
CA PRO A 127 3.45 2.17 13.51
C PRO A 127 3.32 2.16 11.98
N LEU A 128 2.41 1.35 11.47
CA LEU A 128 2.03 1.32 10.05
C LEU A 128 0.73 2.11 9.88
N GLU A 129 0.81 3.25 9.22
CA GLU A 129 -0.30 4.17 8.98
C GLU A 129 -0.76 4.09 7.53
N ILE A 130 -2.07 4.13 7.31
CA ILE A 130 -2.66 4.21 5.98
C ILE A 130 -3.73 5.29 5.91
N GLY A 131 -3.95 5.84 4.72
CA GLY A 131 -5.07 6.73 4.48
C GLY A 131 -5.23 7.13 3.03
N ILE A 132 -6.17 8.03 2.78
CA ILE A 132 -6.59 8.43 1.43
C ILE A 132 -6.63 9.95 1.35
N TYR A 133 -6.14 10.53 0.26
CA TYR A 133 -6.25 11.96 0.01
C TYR A 133 -6.44 12.28 -1.47
N ILE A 134 -6.83 13.54 -1.72
CA ILE A 134 -6.96 14.11 -3.06
C ILE A 134 -5.63 14.77 -3.42
N ALA A 135 -4.94 14.28 -4.45
CA ALA A 135 -3.59 14.71 -4.81
C ALA A 135 -3.52 16.22 -5.13
N GLU A 136 -4.57 16.76 -5.77
CA GLU A 136 -4.63 18.13 -6.26
C GLU A 136 -4.60 19.17 -5.13
N ASN A 137 -5.08 18.83 -3.93
CA ASN A 137 -5.23 19.77 -2.82
C ASN A 137 -4.77 19.24 -1.45
N GLY A 138 -4.29 18.00 -1.38
CA GLY A 138 -3.80 17.37 -0.15
C GLY A 138 -4.90 17.05 0.87
N ARG A 139 -6.19 17.21 0.53
CA ARG A 139 -7.28 16.97 1.47
C ARG A 139 -7.40 15.47 1.75
N ARG A 140 -7.15 15.08 3.00
CA ARG A 140 -7.36 13.73 3.50
C ARG A 140 -8.84 13.42 3.69
N LEU A 141 -9.23 12.20 3.37
CA LEU A 141 -10.57 11.69 3.65
C LEU A 141 -10.67 11.22 5.10
N GLN A 142 -11.82 11.45 5.72
CA GLN A 142 -12.11 10.85 7.03
C GLN A 142 -12.33 9.35 6.86
N ALA A 143 -11.56 8.56 7.59
CA ALA A 143 -11.78 7.15 7.84
C ALA A 143 -12.74 6.99 9.02
N THR A 144 -13.74 6.11 8.90
CA THR A 144 -14.68 5.79 9.98
C THR A 144 -14.68 4.28 10.21
N LEU A 145 -14.33 3.87 11.42
CA LEU A 145 -14.35 2.48 11.85
C LEU A 145 -15.79 2.04 12.20
N PRO A 146 -16.09 0.72 12.23
CA PRO A 146 -17.43 0.22 12.57
C PRO A 146 -17.94 0.65 13.94
N ASN A 147 -17.03 0.95 14.88
CA ASN A 147 -17.37 1.44 16.21
C ASN A 147 -17.69 2.95 16.25
N GLY A 148 -17.69 3.64 15.11
CA GLY A 148 -17.94 5.07 14.97
C GLY A 148 -16.72 5.97 15.23
N THR A 149 -15.55 5.41 15.57
CA THR A 149 -14.31 6.18 15.69
C THR A 149 -13.91 6.70 14.33
N SER A 150 -13.55 7.98 14.24
CA SER A 150 -13.11 8.61 13.00
C SER A 150 -11.79 9.35 13.16
N SER A 151 -10.99 9.32 12.09
CA SER A 151 -9.66 9.90 11.97
C SER A 151 -9.39 10.17 10.49
N ASP A 152 -8.37 10.96 10.14
CA ASP A 152 -7.94 11.16 8.74
C ASP A 152 -6.94 10.09 8.25
N ALA A 153 -6.56 9.16 9.13
CA ALA A 153 -5.71 8.01 8.87
C ALA A 153 -6.06 6.84 9.81
N LEU A 154 -5.65 5.62 9.45
CA LEU A 154 -5.78 4.41 10.27
C LEU A 154 -4.41 3.83 10.59
N LEU A 155 -4.24 3.38 11.82
CA LEU A 155 -3.11 2.54 12.20
C LEU A 155 -3.48 1.06 12.01
N LEU A 156 -2.66 0.35 11.26
CA LEU A 156 -2.69 -1.10 11.15
C LEU A 156 -1.85 -1.74 12.25
N GLN A 157 -1.69 -3.06 12.21
CA GLN A 157 -0.72 -3.73 13.09
C GLN A 157 0.68 -3.13 12.86
N PRO A 158 1.39 -2.73 13.92
CA PRO A 158 2.74 -2.19 13.78
C PRO A 158 3.71 -3.28 13.32
N LEU A 159 4.76 -2.86 12.62
CA LEU A 159 5.90 -3.72 12.31
C LEU A 159 6.86 -3.74 13.49
N THR A 160 7.18 -4.94 13.97
CA THR A 160 8.28 -5.15 14.93
C THR A 160 9.53 -5.50 14.15
N ILE A 161 10.57 -4.69 14.31
CA ILE A 161 11.89 -4.94 13.76
C ILE A 161 12.77 -5.47 14.90
N ASP A 162 13.25 -6.71 14.76
CA ASP A 162 14.11 -7.36 15.73
C ASP A 162 15.58 -7.26 15.34
N SER A 163 16.48 -7.31 16.33
CA SER A 163 17.94 -7.27 16.14
C SER A 163 18.51 -8.42 15.29
N TYR A 164 17.77 -9.52 15.13
CA TYR A 164 18.23 -10.71 14.40
C TYR A 164 18.04 -10.64 12.89
N GLN A 165 17.31 -9.64 12.36
CA GLN A 165 17.11 -9.47 10.91
C GLN A 165 18.27 -8.74 10.21
N LEU A 166 19.25 -8.22 10.98
CA LEU A 166 20.36 -7.40 10.47
C LEU A 166 21.74 -8.08 10.57
N SER A 167 21.82 -9.28 11.13
CA SER A 167 23.09 -9.98 11.39
C SER A 167 23.56 -10.88 10.25
N ILE A 168 23.70 -10.35 9.04
CA ILE A 168 24.54 -10.95 7.98
C ILE A 168 25.19 -9.82 7.17
N VAL A 169 26.26 -9.19 7.68
CA VAL A 169 27.49 -8.81 6.94
C VAL A 169 28.56 -8.35 7.96
N ILE A 170 29.06 -9.20 8.86
CA ILE A 170 30.43 -9.05 9.38
C ILE A 170 30.97 -10.45 9.68
N ASP A 171 31.38 -11.15 8.62
CA ASP A 171 32.39 -12.19 8.78
C ASP A 171 33.17 -12.23 7.47
N PHE A 172 34.36 -11.63 7.46
CA PHE A 172 35.56 -12.14 6.78
C PHE A 172 36.75 -11.20 7.01
N CYS A 173 37.88 -11.82 7.37
CA CYS A 173 39.25 -11.29 7.46
C CYS A 173 39.75 -10.81 8.84
N HIS A 174 39.93 -11.76 9.76
CA HIS A 174 41.22 -11.84 10.48
C HIS A 174 41.87 -13.18 10.18
N GLY A 175 42.73 -13.18 9.17
CA GLY A 175 43.65 -14.27 8.88
C GLY A 175 44.67 -14.41 10.00
N ILE A 176 44.70 -15.61 10.59
CA ILE A 176 45.79 -16.10 11.41
C ILE A 176 46.97 -16.40 10.47
N THR A 177 48.14 -15.81 10.74
CA THR A 177 49.44 -16.47 10.49
C THR A 177 50.57 -15.73 11.20
N ALA A 178 51.13 -16.39 12.22
CA ALA A 178 52.56 -16.48 12.50
C ALA A 178 52.78 -17.74 13.36
#